data_AF-A0A849PM12-F1
#
_entry.id   AF-A0A849PM12-F1
#
_cell.length_a   1.000
_cell.length_b   1.000
_cell.length_c   1.000
_cell.angle_alpha   90.00
_cell.angle_beta   90.00
_cell.angle_gamma   90.00
#
_symmetry.space_group_name_H-M   'P 1'
#
loop_
_entity.id
_entity.type
_entity.pdbx_description
1 polymer ?
#
loop_
_entity_poly.entity_id
_entity_poly.type
_entity_poly.pdbx_seq_one_letter_code
_entity_poly.pdbx_strand_id
1 'polypeptide(L)'
;MRVVRDWDESAELWSFVGTGDGTDEFPTLKAMAERYDRTCTLLFPKASRRKKTGLSVLDSINTVITKTSPKINTFLFLIDREHIVQGVKKRDVTRLNNNKIQGMIEKRLSNKHVRILETDDNAPDGTFIIKGKLGSRILQIYIVIFGIKSIEDEILTLIKLEKDITIPPGKKNIRDFFEERFHTRSIGRGAGKLIIESDESNIQKSFPGLTFILNVIENQCSKNN
;
A
#
# COMPACT_ATOMS: atom_id res chain seq x y z
N MET A 1 -9.06 -0.39 12.11
CA MET A 1 -7.63 -0.09 12.26
C MET A 1 -7.44 1.42 12.20
N ARG A 2 -6.38 1.99 12.80
CA ARG A 2 -6.13 3.44 12.80
C ARG A 2 -4.91 3.80 11.95
N VAL A 3 -5.01 4.81 11.09
CA VAL A 3 -3.86 5.33 10.31
C VAL A 3 -3.50 6.72 10.79
N VAL A 4 -2.25 6.93 11.19
CA VAL A 4 -1.76 8.21 11.76
C VAL A 4 -0.56 8.74 10.97
N ARG A 5 -0.43 10.08 10.88
CA ARG A 5 0.74 10.74 10.26
C ARG A 5 1.77 11.22 11.26
N ASP A 6 1.26 11.69 12.39
CA ASP A 6 2.06 12.16 13.50
C ASP A 6 2.02 11.06 14.56
N TRP A 7 3.19 10.59 14.95
CA TRP A 7 3.35 9.58 15.98
C TRP A 7 3.72 10.27 17.29
N ASP A 8 2.91 10.01 18.31
CA ASP A 8 3.28 10.25 19.69
C ASP A 8 4.02 9.00 20.18
N GLU A 9 5.25 9.15 20.69
CA GLU A 9 6.09 8.04 21.14
C GLU A 9 5.43 7.15 22.21
N SER A 10 4.38 7.64 22.86
CA SER A 10 3.54 6.90 23.81
C SER A 10 2.55 5.92 23.16
N ALA A 11 2.25 6.06 21.87
CA ALA A 11 1.32 5.19 21.15
C ALA A 11 2.04 3.94 20.60
N GLU A 12 1.48 2.77 20.86
CA GLU A 12 1.97 1.52 20.30
C GLU A 12 1.69 1.45 18.78
N LEU A 13 2.76 1.38 17.99
CA LEU A 13 2.69 1.26 16.55
C LEU A 13 2.83 -0.18 16.13
N TRP A 14 1.84 -0.65 15.38
CA TRP A 14 1.85 -2.00 14.85
C TRP A 14 2.70 -2.10 13.59
N SER A 15 2.52 -1.17 12.64
CA SER A 15 3.27 -1.18 11.39
C SER A 15 3.62 0.20 10.88
N PHE A 16 4.76 0.27 10.18
CA PHE A 16 5.14 1.39 9.34
C PHE A 16 4.61 1.23 7.91
N VAL A 17 4.01 2.28 7.36
CA VAL A 17 3.56 2.34 5.97
C VAL A 17 4.57 3.07 5.09
N GLY A 18 5.15 2.38 4.12
CA GLY A 18 6.01 2.96 3.09
C GLY A 18 5.27 3.19 1.77
N THR A 19 5.48 4.34 1.16
CA THR A 19 4.86 4.75 -0.12
C THR A 19 5.87 5.56 -0.94
N GLY A 20 5.58 5.73 -2.24
CA GLY A 20 6.35 6.54 -3.16
C GLY A 20 6.18 8.05 -2.93
N ASP A 21 4.99 8.57 -3.25
CA ASP A 21 4.62 9.98 -3.11
C ASP A 21 3.72 10.23 -1.89
N GLY A 22 2.85 9.27 -1.57
CA GLY A 22 2.02 9.26 -0.36
C GLY A 22 0.89 10.30 -0.32
N THR A 23 0.76 11.10 -1.37
CA THR A 23 -0.24 12.17 -1.47
C THR A 23 -1.64 11.60 -1.63
N ASP A 24 -1.80 10.63 -2.53
CA ASP A 24 -3.10 10.04 -2.87
C ASP A 24 -3.38 8.73 -2.11
N GLU A 25 -2.34 8.03 -1.66
CA GLU A 25 -2.42 6.76 -0.95
C GLU A 25 -2.86 6.95 0.50
N PHE A 26 -2.48 8.06 1.16
CA PHE A 26 -2.86 8.27 2.56
C PHE A 26 -4.37 8.38 2.78
N PRO A 27 -5.12 9.26 2.08
CA PRO A 27 -6.56 9.35 2.30
C PRO A 27 -7.29 8.05 1.95
N THR A 28 -6.81 7.35 0.90
CA THR A 28 -7.32 6.06 0.45
C THR A 28 -7.12 4.98 1.52
N LEU A 29 -5.89 4.78 2.00
CA LEU A 29 -5.58 3.81 3.05
C LEU A 29 -6.34 4.14 4.34
N LYS A 30 -6.39 5.42 4.72
CA LYS A 30 -7.12 5.85 5.93
C LYS A 30 -8.60 5.46 5.84
N ALA A 31 -9.26 5.78 4.73
CA ALA A 31 -10.67 5.44 4.53
C ALA A 31 -10.92 3.93 4.57
N MET A 32 -10.03 3.11 3.99
CA MET A 32 -10.16 1.65 4.04
C MET A 32 -9.91 1.09 5.44
N ALA A 33 -8.83 1.51 6.10
CA ALA A 33 -8.45 0.99 7.42
C ALA A 33 -9.49 1.34 8.50
N GLU A 34 -10.18 2.47 8.38
CA GLU A 34 -11.25 2.88 9.30
C GLU A 34 -12.49 1.98 9.27
N ARG A 35 -12.62 1.11 8.25
CA ARG A 35 -13.68 0.08 8.18
C ARG A 35 -13.41 -1.16 9.04
N TYR A 36 -12.19 -1.30 9.54
CA TYR A 36 -11.77 -2.41 10.40
C TYR A 36 -11.77 -1.99 11.87
N ASP A 37 -11.68 -2.94 12.80
CA ASP A 37 -11.65 -2.66 14.24
C ASP A 37 -10.39 -1.89 14.64
N ARG A 38 -10.50 -0.94 15.56
CA ARG A 38 -9.42 0.01 15.90
C ARG A 38 -8.34 -0.59 16.82
N THR A 39 -8.07 -1.88 16.65
CA THR A 39 -7.18 -2.71 17.48
C THR A 39 -5.70 -2.40 17.25
N CYS A 40 -5.34 -1.91 16.05
CA CYS A 40 -3.96 -1.56 15.74
C CYS A 40 -3.78 -0.26 14.96
N THR A 41 -2.57 0.31 15.10
CA THR A 41 -2.18 1.60 14.53
C THR A 41 -1.11 1.43 13.45
N LEU A 42 -1.40 1.94 12.25
CA LEU A 42 -0.49 2.08 11.12
C LEU A 42 0.10 3.49 11.08
N LEU A 43 1.42 3.60 11.10
CA LEU A 43 2.13 4.87 10.93
C LEU A 43 2.36 5.14 9.45
N PHE A 44 1.72 6.17 8.91
CA PHE A 44 1.96 6.71 7.57
C PHE A 44 2.78 8.00 7.68
N PRO A 45 4.11 7.94 7.69
CA PRO A 45 4.95 9.11 7.93
C PRO A 45 4.70 10.18 6.86
N LYS A 46 4.91 11.45 7.24
CA LYS A 46 4.98 12.54 6.27
C LYS A 46 6.13 12.25 5.28
N ALA A 47 5.87 12.47 3.98
CA ALA A 47 6.82 12.18 2.92
C ALA A 47 8.18 12.85 3.20
N SER A 48 9.25 12.06 3.10
CA SER A 48 10.62 12.59 3.28
C SER A 48 10.98 13.52 2.12
N ARG A 49 11.86 14.51 2.35
CA ARG A 49 12.32 15.44 1.30
C ARG A 49 12.96 14.75 0.07
N ARG A 50 13.47 13.52 0.22
CA ARG A 50 13.97 12.70 -0.90
C ARG A 50 12.93 11.64 -1.25
N LYS A 51 12.20 11.86 -2.34
CA LYS A 51 11.22 10.89 -2.86
C LYS A 51 11.94 9.59 -3.24
N LYS A 52 11.50 8.49 -2.63
CA LYS A 52 11.87 7.13 -3.05
C LYS A 52 10.62 6.55 -3.69
N THR A 53 10.67 6.13 -4.95
CA THR A 53 9.52 5.55 -5.65
C THR A 53 9.76 4.09 -6.01
N GLY A 54 8.70 3.35 -6.35
CA GLY A 54 8.82 1.95 -6.74
C GLY A 54 9.42 1.10 -5.61
N LEU A 55 10.19 0.06 -5.97
CA LEU A 55 10.82 -0.84 -4.99
C LEU A 55 11.87 -0.17 -4.10
N SER A 56 12.32 1.05 -4.42
CA SER A 56 13.28 1.76 -3.57
C SER A 56 12.68 2.17 -2.22
N VAL A 57 11.34 2.19 -2.08
CA VAL A 57 10.67 2.45 -0.79
C VAL A 57 11.04 1.42 0.27
N LEU A 58 11.37 0.18 -0.13
CA LEU A 58 11.77 -0.91 0.77
C LEU A 58 13.05 -0.58 1.54
N ASP A 59 13.87 0.34 1.03
CA ASP A 59 15.08 0.83 1.71
C ASP A 59 14.75 1.54 3.04
N SER A 60 13.50 1.95 3.25
CA SER A 60 13.06 2.58 4.49
C SER A 60 13.11 1.64 5.69
N ILE A 61 13.04 0.31 5.50
CA ILE A 61 13.07 -0.69 6.60
C ILE A 61 14.23 -0.42 7.56
N ASN A 62 15.45 -0.34 7.04
CA ASN A 62 16.65 -0.08 7.85
C ASN A 62 16.57 1.28 8.56
N THR A 63 16.01 2.30 7.91
CA THR A 63 15.89 3.64 8.49
C THR A 63 14.87 3.64 9.63
N VAL A 64 13.73 2.99 9.46
CA VAL A 64 12.67 2.93 10.46
C VAL A 64 13.13 2.19 11.71
N ILE A 65 13.77 1.04 11.53
CA ILE A 65 14.28 0.20 12.63
C ILE A 65 15.36 0.94 13.44
N THR A 66 16.20 1.72 12.77
CA THR A 66 17.33 2.41 13.42
C THR A 66 16.98 3.79 13.98
N LYS A 67 16.02 4.51 13.37
CA LYS A 67 15.78 5.93 13.67
C LYS A 67 14.36 6.31 14.04
N THR A 68 13.36 5.52 13.66
CA THR A 68 11.95 5.90 13.89
C THR A 68 11.39 5.19 15.10
N SER A 69 11.33 3.86 15.06
CA SER A 69 10.86 3.09 16.20
C SER A 69 11.52 1.72 16.20
N PRO A 70 12.47 1.47 17.12
CA PRO A 70 13.09 0.17 17.28
C PRO A 70 12.12 -0.92 17.71
N LYS A 71 10.84 -0.63 17.97
CA LYS A 71 9.82 -1.64 18.31
C LYS A 71 9.05 -2.13 17.08
N ILE A 72 9.05 -1.37 15.99
CA ILE A 72 8.34 -1.76 14.76
C ILE A 72 9.09 -2.90 14.07
N ASN A 73 8.39 -4.01 13.90
CA ASN A 73 8.86 -5.16 13.13
C ASN A 73 7.99 -5.42 11.89
N THR A 74 6.90 -4.66 11.72
CA THR A 74 5.94 -4.89 10.64
C THR A 74 5.90 -3.71 9.68
N PHE A 75 5.86 -3.99 8.37
CA PHE A 75 5.93 -3.00 7.31
C PHE A 75 4.84 -3.25 6.27
N LEU A 76 4.14 -2.20 5.87
CA LEU A 76 3.20 -2.20 4.74
C LEU A 76 3.72 -1.27 3.65
N PHE A 77 3.96 -1.79 2.46
CA PHE A 77 4.39 -0.99 1.32
C PHE A 77 3.27 -0.89 0.29
N LEU A 78 2.94 0.34 -0.08
CA LEU A 78 1.98 0.67 -1.14
C LEU A 78 2.75 1.25 -2.32
N ILE A 79 2.73 0.56 -3.46
CA ILE A 79 3.61 0.86 -4.59
C ILE A 79 2.82 0.90 -5.90
N ASP A 80 2.88 2.00 -6.63
CA ASP A 80 2.35 2.02 -7.99
C ASP A 80 3.24 1.22 -8.95
N ARG A 81 2.60 0.36 -9.76
CA ARG A 81 3.30 -0.51 -10.72
C ARG A 81 4.16 0.26 -11.71
N GLU A 82 3.73 1.44 -12.14
CA GLU A 82 4.47 2.28 -13.08
C GLU A 82 5.88 2.61 -12.59
N HIS A 83 6.08 2.74 -11.28
CA HIS A 83 7.38 3.03 -10.69
C HIS A 83 8.30 1.81 -10.57
N ILE A 84 7.79 0.60 -10.76
CA ILE A 84 8.59 -0.63 -10.87
C ILE A 84 9.07 -0.80 -12.31
N VAL A 85 8.20 -0.46 -13.26
CA VAL A 85 8.40 -0.64 -14.71
C VAL A 85 9.40 0.36 -15.30
N GLN A 86 9.59 1.54 -14.70
CA GLN A 86 10.54 2.56 -15.18
C GLN A 86 12.01 2.08 -15.28
N GLY A 87 12.37 0.99 -14.59
CA GLY A 87 13.69 0.34 -14.70
C GLY A 87 13.78 -0.81 -15.71
N VAL A 88 12.68 -1.11 -16.41
CA VAL A 88 12.53 -2.30 -17.29
C VAL A 88 12.48 -1.84 -18.74
N LYS A 89 13.24 -2.50 -19.64
CA LYS A 89 13.22 -2.18 -21.09
C LYS A 89 11.78 -2.29 -21.61
N LYS A 90 11.32 -1.38 -22.47
CA LYS A 90 9.94 -1.34 -23.03
C LYS A 90 9.40 -2.71 -23.49
N ARG A 91 10.26 -3.57 -24.04
CA ARG A 91 9.93 -4.92 -24.51
C ARG A 91 9.60 -5.95 -23.41
N ASP A 92 9.96 -5.65 -22.16
CA ASP A 92 9.81 -6.54 -21.00
C ASP A 92 8.66 -6.10 -20.07
N VAL A 93 8.06 -4.92 -20.32
CA VAL A 93 6.94 -4.36 -19.54
C VAL A 93 5.69 -5.24 -19.62
N THR A 94 5.34 -5.73 -20.81
CA THR A 94 4.23 -6.66 -21.03
C THR A 94 4.48 -8.04 -20.44
N ARG A 95 5.70 -8.31 -19.95
CA ARG A 95 6.11 -9.59 -19.35
C ARG A 95 6.35 -9.49 -17.85
N LEU A 96 6.06 -8.36 -17.20
CA LEU A 96 6.14 -8.25 -15.75
C LEU A 96 4.96 -9.02 -15.15
N ASN A 97 5.21 -10.22 -14.65
CA ASN A 97 4.23 -11.01 -13.90
C ASN A 97 4.61 -11.04 -12.41
N ASN A 98 3.74 -11.64 -11.59
CA ASN A 98 3.91 -11.68 -10.15
C ASN A 98 5.28 -12.27 -9.74
N ASN A 99 5.70 -13.39 -10.37
CA ASN A 99 6.97 -14.06 -10.08
C ASN A 99 8.20 -13.18 -10.36
N LYS A 100 8.20 -12.39 -11.44
CA LYS A 100 9.32 -11.48 -11.72
C LYS A 100 9.39 -10.35 -10.72
N ILE A 101 8.23 -9.78 -10.37
CA ILE A 101 8.13 -8.73 -9.37
C ILE A 101 8.62 -9.25 -8.02
N GLN A 102 8.20 -10.45 -7.63
CA GLN A 102 8.69 -11.14 -6.44
C GLN A 102 10.21 -11.24 -6.45
N GLY A 103 10.82 -11.79 -7.51
CA GLY A 103 12.28 -11.87 -7.61
C GLY A 103 12.99 -10.51 -7.51
N MET A 104 12.36 -9.42 -8.00
CA MET A 104 12.89 -8.06 -7.83
C MET A 104 12.81 -7.57 -6.38
N ILE A 105 11.69 -7.82 -5.70
CA ILE A 105 11.49 -7.54 -4.27
C ILE A 105 12.53 -8.30 -3.45
N GLU A 106 12.65 -9.61 -3.67
CA GLU A 106 13.54 -10.50 -2.92
C GLU A 106 15.01 -10.08 -3.07
N LYS A 107 15.43 -9.78 -4.30
CA LYS A 107 16.76 -9.25 -4.59
C LYS A 107 16.98 -7.92 -3.87
N ARG A 108 15.98 -7.05 -3.83
CA ARG A 108 16.11 -5.73 -3.17
C ARG A 108 16.22 -5.87 -1.66
N LEU A 109 15.40 -6.71 -1.04
CA LEU A 109 15.46 -7.03 0.39
C LEU A 109 16.81 -7.65 0.76
N SER A 110 17.29 -8.61 -0.03
CA SER A 110 18.60 -9.25 0.16
C SER A 110 19.75 -8.23 0.10
N ASN A 111 19.72 -7.30 -0.86
CA ASN A 111 20.69 -6.20 -0.96
C ASN A 111 20.65 -5.22 0.22
N LYS A 112 19.61 -5.31 1.06
CA LYS A 112 19.47 -4.53 2.30
C LYS A 112 19.69 -5.39 3.55
N HIS A 113 20.26 -6.57 3.39
CA HIS A 113 20.58 -7.55 4.42
C HIS A 113 19.35 -8.13 5.13
N VAL A 114 18.18 -8.06 4.50
CA VAL A 114 16.99 -8.78 4.96
C VAL A 114 17.03 -10.18 4.35
N ARG A 115 17.31 -11.18 5.18
CA ARG A 115 17.23 -12.60 4.80
C ARG A 115 15.77 -13.03 4.77
N ILE A 116 15.31 -13.59 3.66
CA ILE A 116 13.95 -14.12 3.55
C ILE A 116 13.88 -15.46 4.25
N LEU A 117 12.85 -15.62 5.08
CA LEU A 117 12.55 -16.87 5.78
C LEU A 117 11.39 -17.60 5.12
N GLU A 118 10.37 -16.86 4.71
CA GLU A 118 9.12 -17.39 4.19
C GLU A 118 8.43 -16.34 3.30
N THR A 119 7.72 -16.81 2.29
CA THR A 119 6.81 -16.04 1.43
C THR A 119 5.44 -16.72 1.42
N ASP A 120 4.36 -15.94 1.46
CA ASP A 120 3.00 -16.47 1.28
C ASP A 120 2.63 -16.42 -0.20
N ASP A 121 2.38 -17.60 -0.77
CA ASP A 121 2.03 -17.76 -2.19
C ASP A 121 0.51 -17.72 -2.43
N ASN A 122 -0.31 -17.58 -1.37
CA ASN A 122 -1.78 -17.51 -1.48
C ASN A 122 -2.30 -16.08 -1.63
N ALA A 123 -1.42 -15.08 -1.66
CA ALA A 123 -1.81 -13.69 -1.81
C ALA A 123 -2.31 -13.40 -3.24
N PRO A 124 -3.28 -12.48 -3.42
CA PRO A 124 -3.72 -12.04 -4.75
C PRO A 124 -2.57 -11.48 -5.59
N ASP A 125 -2.71 -11.52 -6.92
CA ASP A 125 -1.74 -10.89 -7.83
C ASP A 125 -1.42 -9.44 -7.44
N GLY A 126 -0.13 -9.09 -7.49
CA GLY A 126 0.36 -7.78 -7.04
C GLY A 126 0.48 -7.64 -5.53
N THR A 127 0.20 -8.69 -4.76
CA THR A 127 0.29 -8.70 -3.30
C THR A 127 1.36 -9.69 -2.85
N PHE A 128 2.20 -9.28 -1.89
CA PHE A 128 3.27 -10.11 -1.36
C PHE A 128 3.30 -10.02 0.16
N ILE A 129 3.42 -11.17 0.80
CA ILE A 129 3.64 -11.30 2.23
C ILE A 129 4.96 -12.02 2.43
N ILE A 130 5.89 -11.37 3.13
CA ILE A 130 7.25 -11.86 3.29
C ILE A 130 7.63 -11.79 4.76
N LYS A 131 8.07 -12.93 5.31
CA LYS A 131 8.72 -12.99 6.61
C LYS A 131 10.22 -12.91 6.41
N GLY A 132 10.82 -11.83 6.93
CA GLY A 132 12.24 -11.54 6.79
C GLY A 132 12.98 -11.61 8.13
N LYS A 133 14.31 -11.63 8.06
CA LYS A 133 15.20 -11.47 9.21
C LYS A 133 16.26 -10.43 8.91
N LEU A 134 16.40 -9.44 9.80
CA LEU A 134 17.44 -8.42 9.74
C LEU A 134 18.21 -8.43 11.07
N GLY A 135 19.44 -8.92 11.06
CA GLY A 135 20.19 -9.17 12.29
C GLY A 135 19.45 -10.18 13.18
N SER A 136 19.15 -9.82 14.43
CA SER A 136 18.37 -10.64 15.36
C SER A 136 16.84 -10.49 15.21
N ARG A 137 16.37 -9.54 14.39
CA ARG A 137 14.95 -9.17 14.31
C ARG A 137 14.23 -9.95 13.24
N ILE A 138 13.04 -10.43 13.57
CA ILE A 138 12.08 -10.99 12.60
C ILE A 138 11.20 -9.84 12.12
N LEU A 139 11.05 -9.73 10.81
CA LEU A 139 10.27 -8.70 10.14
C LEU A 139 9.08 -9.34 9.44
N GLN A 140 7.93 -8.67 9.52
CA GLN A 140 6.76 -8.99 8.72
C GLN A 140 6.60 -7.89 7.66
N ILE A 141 6.65 -8.26 6.38
CA ILE A 141 6.67 -7.30 5.27
C ILE A 141 5.51 -7.60 4.35
N TYR A 142 4.59 -6.64 4.22
CA TYR A 142 3.47 -6.65 3.28
C TYR A 142 3.76 -5.67 2.16
N ILE A 143 3.45 -6.06 0.94
CA ILE A 143 3.62 -5.22 -0.24
C ILE A 143 2.35 -5.35 -1.08
N VAL A 144 1.74 -4.22 -1.41
CA VAL A 144 0.64 -4.10 -2.37
C VAL A 144 1.13 -3.26 -3.52
N ILE A 145 1.02 -3.82 -4.72
CA ILE A 145 1.33 -3.14 -5.98
C ILE A 145 0.03 -2.79 -6.66
N PHE A 146 -0.20 -1.50 -6.84
CA PHE A 146 -1.42 -1.01 -7.45
C PHE A 146 -1.36 -1.00 -8.97
N GLY A 147 -2.49 -1.41 -9.54
CA GLY A 147 -2.90 -1.25 -10.91
C GLY A 147 -2.11 -2.07 -11.93
N ILE A 148 -2.49 -1.86 -13.19
CA ILE A 148 -1.58 -2.08 -14.31
C ILE A 148 -0.57 -0.93 -14.34
N LYS A 149 -1.00 0.27 -13.94
CA LYS A 149 -0.18 1.47 -13.84
C LYS A 149 -0.07 1.98 -12.40
N SER A 150 -1.18 2.22 -11.73
CA SER A 150 -1.20 2.92 -10.44
C SER A 150 -2.55 2.77 -9.74
N ILE A 151 -2.65 3.26 -8.51
CA ILE A 151 -3.88 3.25 -7.68
C ILE A 151 -5.12 3.84 -8.37
N GLU A 152 -4.93 4.71 -9.36
CA GLU A 152 -6.03 5.24 -10.18
C GLU A 152 -6.80 4.15 -10.94
N ASP A 153 -6.19 3.02 -11.29
CA ASP A 153 -6.86 1.92 -11.98
C ASP A 153 -7.92 1.26 -11.06
N GLU A 154 -7.58 1.06 -9.79
CA GLU A 154 -8.51 0.56 -8.76
C GLU A 154 -9.61 1.57 -8.47
N ILE A 155 -9.29 2.87 -8.43
CA ILE A 155 -10.27 3.94 -8.24
C ILE A 155 -11.28 3.95 -9.39
N LEU A 156 -10.83 3.85 -10.65
CA LEU A 156 -11.71 3.79 -11.82
C LEU A 156 -12.63 2.55 -11.76
N THR A 157 -12.09 1.42 -11.31
CA THR A 157 -12.86 0.19 -11.11
C THR A 157 -13.93 0.39 -10.05
N LEU A 158 -13.61 1.02 -8.92
CA LEU A 158 -14.57 1.31 -7.87
C LEU A 158 -15.67 2.26 -8.35
N ILE A 159 -15.33 3.34 -9.07
CA ILE A 159 -16.33 4.26 -9.63
C ILE A 159 -17.30 3.51 -10.55
N LYS A 160 -16.78 2.63 -11.41
CA LYS A 160 -17.62 1.81 -12.28
C LYS A 160 -18.56 0.90 -11.50
N LEU A 161 -18.06 0.19 -10.48
CA LEU A 161 -18.88 -0.72 -9.69
C LEU A 161 -19.95 0.01 -8.86
N GLU A 162 -19.60 1.17 -8.29
CA GLU A 162 -20.44 1.90 -7.35
C GLU A 162 -21.45 2.84 -8.00
N LYS A 163 -21.12 3.35 -9.18
CA LYS A 163 -21.91 4.39 -9.85
C LYS A 163 -22.41 3.97 -11.22
N ASP A 164 -21.99 2.81 -11.71
CA ASP A 164 -22.26 2.34 -13.07
C ASP A 164 -21.81 3.36 -14.15
N ILE A 165 -20.75 4.12 -13.84
CA ILE A 165 -20.18 5.14 -14.73
C ILE A 165 -18.79 4.69 -15.17
N THR A 166 -18.54 4.73 -16.48
CA THR A 166 -17.20 4.51 -17.03
C THR A 166 -16.52 5.84 -17.32
N ILE A 167 -15.43 6.12 -16.61
CA ILE A 167 -14.61 7.32 -16.81
C ILE A 167 -13.41 6.95 -17.69
N PRO A 168 -13.08 7.73 -18.74
CA PRO A 168 -11.88 7.48 -19.53
C PRO A 168 -10.62 7.56 -18.65
N PRO A 169 -9.64 6.65 -18.81
CA PRO A 169 -8.42 6.67 -18.03
C PRO A 169 -7.69 8.03 -18.12
N GLY A 170 -7.20 8.52 -16.98
CA GLY A 170 -6.40 9.74 -16.92
C GLY A 170 -6.68 10.57 -15.67
N LYS A 171 -5.60 11.10 -15.06
CA LYS A 171 -5.70 11.87 -13.81
C LYS A 171 -6.65 13.06 -13.93
N LYS A 172 -6.74 13.71 -15.09
CA LYS A 172 -7.67 14.82 -15.31
C LYS A 172 -9.13 14.37 -15.16
N ASN A 173 -9.54 13.33 -15.87
CA ASN A 173 -10.92 12.86 -15.86
C ASN A 173 -11.37 12.39 -14.47
N ILE A 174 -10.47 11.73 -13.73
CA ILE A 174 -10.73 11.32 -12.34
C ILE A 174 -10.90 12.55 -11.43
N ARG A 175 -10.07 13.58 -11.61
CA ARG A 175 -10.19 14.84 -10.85
C ARG A 175 -11.49 15.56 -11.18
N ASP A 176 -11.85 15.64 -12.45
CA ASP A 176 -13.08 16.32 -12.91
C ASP A 176 -14.31 15.62 -12.27
N PHE A 177 -14.34 14.29 -12.28
CA PHE A 177 -15.38 13.52 -11.58
C PHE A 177 -15.45 13.80 -10.08
N PHE A 178 -14.31 13.83 -9.38
CA PHE A 178 -14.28 14.10 -7.94
C PHE A 178 -14.56 15.57 -7.60
N GLU A 179 -14.25 16.50 -8.49
CA GLU A 179 -14.62 17.91 -8.35
C GLU A 179 -16.13 18.08 -8.45
N GLU A 180 -16.76 17.43 -9.44
CA GLU A 180 -18.21 17.45 -9.61
C GLU A 180 -18.94 16.78 -8.43
N ARG A 181 -18.52 15.57 -8.05
CA ARG A 181 -19.23 14.75 -7.06
C ARG A 181 -18.97 15.15 -5.61
N PHE A 182 -17.73 15.55 -5.31
CA PHE A 182 -17.25 15.72 -3.92
C PHE A 182 -16.58 17.08 -3.67
N HIS A 183 -16.60 17.98 -4.65
CA HIS A 183 -16.00 19.31 -4.58
C HIS A 183 -14.51 19.28 -4.18
N THR A 184 -13.76 18.31 -4.72
CA THR A 184 -12.31 18.20 -4.50
C THR A 184 -11.57 17.79 -5.76
N ARG A 185 -10.50 18.53 -6.08
CA ARG A 185 -9.55 18.16 -7.15
C ARG A 185 -8.46 17.18 -6.72
N SER A 186 -8.39 16.81 -5.44
CA SER A 186 -7.46 15.77 -4.96
C SER A 186 -8.04 14.39 -5.21
N ILE A 187 -7.32 13.56 -5.99
CA ILE A 187 -7.70 12.18 -6.29
C ILE A 187 -7.79 11.37 -5.00
N GLY A 188 -6.78 11.40 -4.14
CA GLY A 188 -6.80 10.69 -2.87
C GLY A 188 -7.98 11.07 -1.98
N ARG A 189 -8.25 12.38 -1.80
CA ARG A 189 -9.41 12.82 -0.98
C ARG A 189 -10.74 12.40 -1.59
N GLY A 190 -10.87 12.49 -2.91
CA GLY A 190 -12.06 12.03 -3.63
C GLY A 190 -12.26 10.51 -3.48
N ALA A 191 -11.21 9.74 -3.65
CA ALA A 191 -11.20 8.29 -3.46
C ALA A 191 -11.56 7.90 -2.02
N GLY A 192 -10.98 8.58 -1.03
CA GLY A 192 -11.32 8.35 0.38
C GLY A 192 -12.81 8.59 0.68
N LYS A 193 -13.40 9.67 0.12
CA LYS A 193 -14.85 9.91 0.23
C LYS A 193 -15.67 8.83 -0.47
N LEU A 194 -15.28 8.44 -1.69
CA LEU A 194 -15.93 7.36 -2.42
C LEU A 194 -15.92 6.05 -1.60
N ILE A 195 -14.78 5.67 -1.05
CA ILE A 195 -14.59 4.45 -0.25
C ILE A 195 -15.50 4.43 0.99
N ILE A 196 -15.67 5.57 1.66
CA ILE A 196 -16.57 5.69 2.82
C ILE A 196 -18.02 5.40 2.42
N GLU A 197 -18.43 5.83 1.23
CA GLU A 197 -19.79 5.65 0.70
C GLU A 197 -20.00 4.30 -0.03
N SER A 198 -18.95 3.50 -0.22
CA SER A 198 -18.99 2.31 -1.08
C SER A 198 -19.35 1.02 -0.35
N ASP A 199 -19.96 0.09 -1.07
CA ASP A 199 -20.25 -1.25 -0.59
C ASP A 199 -18.97 -2.05 -0.39
N GLU A 200 -18.93 -2.84 0.70
CA GLU A 200 -17.76 -3.66 1.04
C GLU A 200 -17.35 -4.60 -0.11
N SER A 201 -18.34 -5.24 -0.74
CA SER A 201 -18.09 -6.19 -1.82
C SER A 201 -17.46 -5.54 -3.06
N ASN A 202 -17.77 -4.27 -3.33
CA ASN A 202 -17.20 -3.53 -4.46
C ASN A 202 -15.80 -3.03 -4.14
N ILE A 203 -15.53 -2.62 -2.89
CA ILE A 203 -14.17 -2.29 -2.45
C ILE A 203 -13.26 -3.52 -2.57
N GLN A 204 -13.70 -4.69 -2.12
CA GLN A 204 -12.92 -5.93 -2.22
C GLN A 204 -12.62 -6.32 -3.67
N LYS A 205 -13.57 -6.10 -4.60
CA LYS A 205 -13.35 -6.34 -6.03
C LYS A 205 -12.39 -5.32 -6.64
N SER A 206 -12.45 -4.06 -6.23
CA SER A 206 -11.61 -2.99 -6.78
C SER A 206 -10.20 -2.95 -6.19
N PHE A 207 -10.04 -3.26 -4.91
CA PHE A 207 -8.76 -3.18 -4.19
C PHE A 207 -8.37 -4.53 -3.55
N PRO A 208 -8.36 -5.64 -4.31
CA PRO A 208 -8.27 -6.99 -3.75
C PRO A 208 -7.01 -7.17 -2.89
N GLY A 209 -5.86 -6.68 -3.35
CA GLY A 209 -4.61 -6.78 -2.62
C GLY A 209 -4.60 -6.01 -1.30
N LEU A 210 -5.08 -4.76 -1.31
CA LEU A 210 -5.12 -3.95 -0.09
C LEU A 210 -6.16 -4.48 0.91
N THR A 211 -7.34 -4.90 0.45
CA THR A 211 -8.34 -5.52 1.34
C THR A 211 -7.84 -6.84 1.91
N PHE A 212 -7.13 -7.66 1.12
CA PHE A 212 -6.53 -8.90 1.60
C PHE A 212 -5.51 -8.63 2.72
N ILE A 213 -4.59 -7.68 2.51
CA ILE A 213 -3.59 -7.34 3.52
C ILE A 213 -4.23 -6.74 4.77
N LEU A 214 -5.19 -5.83 4.65
CA LEU A 214 -5.85 -5.26 5.83
C LEU A 214 -6.59 -6.32 6.66
N ASN A 215 -7.21 -7.31 6.02
CA ASN A 215 -7.78 -8.48 6.71
C ASN A 215 -6.72 -9.33 7.42
N VAL A 216 -5.58 -9.60 6.77
CA VAL A 216 -4.46 -10.33 7.40
C VAL A 216 -3.95 -9.57 8.63
N ILE A 217 -3.77 -8.25 8.51
CA ILE A 217 -3.33 -7.38 9.60
C ILE A 217 -4.35 -7.44 10.75
N GLU A 218 -5.64 -7.23 10.47
CA GLU A 218 -6.69 -7.23 11.50
C GLU A 218 -6.70 -8.55 12.28
N ASN A 219 -6.63 -9.68 11.59
CA ASN A 219 -6.58 -11.00 12.21
C ASN A 219 -5.34 -11.21 13.10
N GLN A 220 -4.22 -10.56 12.78
CA GLN A 220 -3.02 -10.60 13.62
C GLN A 220 -3.14 -9.65 14.81
N CYS A 221 -3.72 -8.48 14.64
CA CYS A 221 -3.96 -7.51 15.70
C CYS A 221 -4.90 -8.10 16.78
N SER A 222 -5.97 -8.77 16.36
CA SER A 222 -6.96 -9.36 17.28
C SER A 222 -6.47 -10.61 18.03
N LYS A 223 -5.42 -11.28 17.56
CA LYS A 223 -4.82 -12.44 18.24
C LYS A 223 -3.77 -12.06 19.29
N ASN A 224 -3.26 -10.83 19.22
CA ASN A 224 -2.18 -10.33 20.10
C ASN A 224 -2.72 -9.41 21.22
N ASN A 225 -4.02 -9.15 21.24
CA ASN A 225 -4.75 -8.46 22.31
C ASN A 225 -5.49 -9.47 23.19
#